data_AF-A0A0A6PEA4-F1
#
_entry.id   AF-A0A0A6PEA4-F1
#
_cell.length_a   1.000
_cell.length_b   1.000
_cell.length_c   1.000
_cell.angle_alpha   90.00
_cell.angle_beta   90.00
_cell.angle_gamma   90.00
#
_symmetry.space_group_name_H-M   'P 1'
#
loop_
_entity.id
_entity.type
_entity.pdbx_description
1 polymer ?
#
loop_
_entity_poly.entity_id
_entity_poly.type
_entity_poly.pdbx_seq_one_letter_code
_entity_poly.pdbx_strand_id
1 'polypeptide(L)'
;MVALNGDSFLKDLDEMQTMTTATLDFMRGLENTESVQPLDIRALVESLQADYEDMGLSVTLEGDTPPPYPARPQSLKRCLVNLIDNDDFITSQQNSQSRMTASL
;
A
#
# COMPACT_ATOMS: atom_id res chain seq x y z
N MET A 1 -9.63 -27.49 24.72
CA MET A 1 -10.02 -27.00 23.38
C MET A 1 -8.97 -25.97 22.98
N VAL A 2 -7.99 -26.39 22.19
CA VAL A 2 -6.83 -25.58 21.80
C VAL A 2 -7.27 -24.72 20.62
N ALA A 3 -7.44 -23.43 20.85
CA ALA A 3 -7.69 -22.45 19.80
C ALA A 3 -6.34 -21.91 19.30
N LEU A 4 -6.09 -22.09 18.00
CA LEU A 4 -5.44 -21.12 17.12
C LEU A 4 -3.93 -20.85 17.34
N ASN A 5 -3.09 -21.79 16.87
CA ASN A 5 -1.69 -21.48 16.49
C ASN A 5 -1.56 -20.94 15.04
N GLY A 6 -2.67 -20.86 14.29
CA GLY A 6 -2.66 -20.42 12.89
C GLY A 6 -2.49 -18.91 12.73
N ASP A 7 -3.09 -18.13 13.63
CA ASP A 7 -3.13 -16.66 13.51
C ASP A 7 -1.76 -16.02 13.76
N SER A 8 -0.96 -16.58 14.68
CA SER A 8 0.44 -16.16 14.91
C SER A 8 1.32 -16.43 13.71
N PHE A 9 1.19 -17.62 13.09
CA PHE A 9 2.01 -17.99 11.94
C PHE A 9 1.71 -17.14 10.71
N LEU A 10 0.44 -16.82 10.47
CA LEU A 10 0.03 -15.92 9.39
C LEU A 10 0.55 -14.50 9.63
N LYS A 11 0.50 -14.02 10.88
CA LYS A 11 1.06 -12.72 11.25
C LYS A 11 2.58 -12.66 11.07
N ASP A 12 3.30 -13.71 11.46
CA ASP A 12 4.76 -13.77 11.32
C ASP A 12 5.17 -13.79 9.83
N LEU A 13 4.39 -14.47 8.98
CA LEU A 13 4.59 -14.47 7.52
C LEU A 13 4.38 -13.07 6.92
N ASP A 14 3.37 -12.36 7.38
CA ASP A 14 3.05 -11.01 6.92
C ASP A 14 4.09 -9.97 7.37
N GLU A 15 4.59 -10.08 8.61
CA GLU A 15 5.72 -9.28 9.10
C GLU A 15 6.99 -9.56 8.28
N MET A 16 7.28 -10.81 7.95
CA MET A 16 8.42 -11.16 7.09
C MET A 16 8.26 -10.62 5.65
N GLN A 17 7.04 -10.64 5.10
CA GLN A 17 6.77 -10.07 3.79
C GLN A 17 6.99 -8.56 3.82
N THR A 18 6.48 -7.88 4.85
CA THR A 18 6.65 -6.43 5.05
C THR A 18 8.12 -6.04 5.14
N MET A 19 8.92 -6.74 5.96
CA MET A 19 10.36 -6.48 6.09
C MET A 19 11.13 -6.75 4.79
N THR A 20 10.73 -7.79 4.05
CA THR A 20 11.36 -8.14 2.77
C THR A 20 11.06 -7.09 1.70
N THR A 21 9.80 -6.66 1.60
CA THR A 21 9.36 -5.58 0.70
C THR A 21 10.08 -4.29 1.04
N ALA A 22 10.15 -3.90 2.31
CA ALA A 22 10.86 -2.71 2.76
C ALA A 22 12.36 -2.74 2.42
N THR A 23 13.01 -3.90 2.53
CA THR A 23 14.44 -4.07 2.18
C THR A 23 14.66 -3.97 0.67
N LEU A 24 13.81 -4.62 -0.13
CA LEU A 24 13.88 -4.55 -1.60
C LEU A 24 13.57 -3.14 -2.11
N ASP A 25 12.65 -2.43 -1.47
CA ASP A 25 12.36 -1.02 -1.74
C ASP A 25 13.54 -0.13 -1.45
N PHE A 26 14.19 -0.32 -0.29
CA PHE A 26 15.39 0.42 0.09
C PHE A 26 16.51 0.22 -0.94
N MET A 27 16.78 -1.02 -1.36
CA MET A 27 17.79 -1.31 -2.38
C MET A 27 17.45 -0.67 -3.73
N ARG A 28 16.18 -0.75 -4.17
CA ARG A 28 15.73 -0.12 -5.42
C ARG A 28 15.79 1.41 -5.36
N GLY A 29 15.61 2.01 -4.18
CA GLY A 29 15.77 3.44 -3.95
C GLY A 29 17.22 3.95 -4.07
N LEU A 30 18.22 3.07 -3.89
CA LEU A 30 19.64 3.41 -4.07
C LEU A 30 20.03 3.48 -5.56
N GLU A 31 19.32 2.79 -6.44
CA GLU A 31 19.55 2.74 -7.90
C GLU A 31 18.80 3.82 -8.70
N ASN A 32 18.35 4.91 -8.04
CA ASN A 32 17.51 5.96 -8.63
C ASN A 32 18.21 6.75 -9.78
N THR A 33 18.28 6.12 -10.95
CA THR A 33 18.78 6.66 -12.23
C THR A 33 17.65 7.33 -13.02
N GLU A 34 16.40 7.21 -12.54
CA GLU A 34 15.21 7.73 -13.20
C GLU A 34 15.23 9.26 -13.28
N SER A 35 15.23 9.84 -14.48
CA SER A 35 15.19 11.29 -14.66
C SER A 35 13.88 11.90 -14.15
N VAL A 36 13.97 13.11 -13.60
CA VAL A 36 12.79 13.93 -13.30
C VAL A 36 12.11 14.35 -14.61
N GLN A 37 10.80 14.12 -14.71
CA GLN A 37 9.98 14.49 -15.86
C GLN A 37 8.62 15.05 -15.42
N PRO A 38 7.98 15.91 -16.25
CA PRO A 38 6.61 16.34 -16.00
C PRO A 38 5.68 15.14 -15.95
N LEU A 39 5.02 14.96 -14.81
CA LEU A 39 4.13 13.84 -14.55
C LEU A 39 2.73 14.34 -14.25
N ASP A 40 1.74 13.77 -14.93
CA ASP A 40 0.34 13.94 -14.58
C ASP A 40 0.04 13.07 -13.34
N ILE A 41 -0.07 13.74 -12.20
CA ILE A 41 -0.33 13.08 -10.91
C ILE A 41 -1.72 12.47 -10.89
N ARG A 42 -2.72 13.10 -11.52
CA ARG A 42 -4.08 12.57 -11.56
C ARG A 42 -4.12 11.28 -12.38
N ALA A 43 -3.50 11.26 -13.56
CA ALA A 43 -3.44 10.05 -14.37
C ALA A 43 -2.73 8.88 -13.65
N LEU A 44 -1.66 9.17 -12.89
CA LEU A 44 -0.97 8.15 -12.08
C LEU A 44 -1.89 7.56 -11.01
N VAL A 45 -2.58 8.42 -10.26
CA VAL A 45 -3.40 8.01 -9.13
C VAL A 45 -4.69 7.33 -9.60
N GLU A 46 -5.28 7.76 -10.72
CA GLU A 46 -6.41 7.08 -11.38
C GLU A 46 -6.04 5.68 -11.87
N SER A 47 -4.83 5.53 -12.44
CA SER A 47 -4.32 4.19 -12.81
C SER A 47 -4.17 3.29 -11.59
N LEU A 48 -3.67 3.83 -10.46
CA LEU A 48 -3.57 3.07 -9.22
C LEU A 48 -4.96 2.71 -8.68
N GLN A 49 -5.90 3.65 -8.67
CA GLN A 49 -7.28 3.40 -8.25
C GLN A 49 -7.90 2.24 -9.04
N ALA A 50 -7.76 2.24 -10.37
CA ALA A 50 -8.25 1.14 -11.21
C ALA A 50 -7.59 -0.20 -10.84
N ASP A 51 -6.27 -0.21 -10.63
CA ASP A 51 -5.52 -1.41 -10.20
C ASP A 51 -6.08 -1.97 -8.87
N TYR A 52 -6.42 -1.10 -7.90
CA TYR A 52 -6.98 -1.51 -6.60
C TYR A 52 -8.48 -1.88 -6.68
N GLU A 53 -9.27 -1.19 -7.50
CA GLU A 53 -10.68 -1.52 -7.74
C GLU A 53 -10.82 -2.91 -8.38
N ASP A 54 -9.92 -3.28 -9.30
CA ASP A 54 -9.83 -4.62 -9.88
C ASP A 54 -9.51 -5.70 -8.83
N MET A 55 -8.85 -5.33 -7.73
CA MET A 55 -8.60 -6.20 -6.57
C MET A 55 -9.78 -6.22 -5.57
N GLY A 56 -10.86 -5.48 -5.85
CA GLY A 56 -12.02 -5.35 -4.97
C GLY A 56 -11.81 -4.39 -3.80
N LEU A 57 -10.75 -3.59 -3.82
CA LEU A 57 -10.45 -2.56 -2.82
C LEU A 57 -11.01 -1.21 -3.29
N SER A 58 -11.73 -0.52 -2.40
CA SER A 58 -12.34 0.77 -2.70
C SER A 58 -11.41 1.91 -2.35
N VAL A 59 -10.77 2.54 -3.34
CA VAL A 59 -9.91 3.71 -3.15
C VAL A 59 -10.66 4.96 -3.60
N THR A 60 -10.77 5.97 -2.73
CA THR A 60 -11.42 7.26 -3.07
C THR A 60 -10.36 8.33 -3.33
N LEU A 61 -10.47 9.02 -4.46
CA LEU A 61 -9.57 10.12 -4.81
C LEU A 61 -10.24 11.46 -4.51
N GLU A 62 -9.68 12.20 -3.55
CA GLU A 62 -10.11 13.55 -3.22
C GLU A 62 -9.05 14.57 -3.65
N GLY A 63 -9.49 15.67 -4.28
CA GLY A 63 -8.63 16.79 -4.63
C GLY A 63 -8.69 17.23 -6.09
N ASP A 64 -8.20 18.45 -6.32
CA ASP A 64 -8.12 19.06 -7.65
C ASP A 64 -6.96 18.52 -8.47
N THR A 65 -7.05 18.69 -9.79
CA THR A 65 -6.02 18.25 -10.74
C THR A 65 -4.84 19.22 -10.70
N PRO A 66 -3.69 18.87 -10.11
CA PRO A 66 -2.54 19.75 -10.18
C PRO A 66 -2.04 19.80 -11.64
N PRO A 67 -1.40 20.90 -12.06
CA PRO A 67 -0.64 20.91 -13.31
C PRO A 67 0.46 19.84 -13.27
N PRO A 68 0.98 19.38 -14.43
CA PRO A 68 2.03 18.38 -14.49
C PRO A 68 3.19 18.73 -13.55
N TYR A 69 3.49 17.82 -12.63
CA TYR A 69 4.45 18.04 -11.57
C TYR A 69 5.79 17.38 -11.92
N PRO A 70 6.93 18.07 -11.78
CA PRO A 70 8.24 17.46 -12.03
C PRO A 70 8.54 16.39 -10.97
N ALA A 71 8.42 15.12 -11.35
CA ALA A 71 8.64 13.98 -10.47
C ALA A 71 9.43 12.86 -11.18
N ARG A 72 9.82 11.85 -10.39
CA ARG A 72 10.34 10.56 -10.90
C ARG A 72 9.18 9.57 -10.87
N PRO A 73 8.57 9.22 -12.02
CA PRO A 73 7.30 8.50 -12.03
C PRO A 73 7.32 7.14 -11.33
N GLN A 74 8.36 6.34 -11.51
CA GLN A 74 8.46 5.04 -10.85
C GLN A 74 8.68 5.20 -9.35
N SER A 75 9.55 6.12 -8.92
CA SER A 75 9.72 6.41 -7.50
C SER A 75 8.40 6.86 -6.85
N LEU A 76 7.66 7.77 -7.50
CA LEU A 76 6.41 8.29 -6.97
C LEU A 76 5.31 7.23 -6.95
N LYS A 77 5.15 6.44 -8.04
CA LYS A 77 4.20 5.32 -8.08
C LYS A 77 4.45 4.36 -6.91
N ARG A 78 5.73 4.02 -6.68
CA ARG A 78 6.12 3.10 -5.61
C ARG A 78 5.85 3.67 -4.22
N CYS A 79 6.15 4.95 -4.00
CA CYS A 79 5.79 5.61 -2.75
C CYS A 79 4.29 5.57 -2.49
N LEU A 80 3.45 5.80 -3.50
CA LEU A 80 2.00 5.76 -3.35
C LEU A 80 1.49 4.35 -3.06
N VAL A 81 1.95 3.33 -3.80
CA VAL A 81 1.63 1.92 -3.54
C VAL A 81 1.99 1.54 -2.11
N ASN A 82 3.19 1.88 -1.67
CA ASN A 82 3.63 1.59 -0.30
C ASN A 82 2.75 2.26 0.75
N LEU A 83 2.28 3.48 0.49
CA LEU A 83 1.38 4.18 1.42
C LEU A 83 -0.01 3.54 1.46
N ILE A 84 -0.55 3.13 0.31
CA ILE A 84 -1.87 2.48 0.21
C ILE A 84 -1.84 1.10 0.87
N ASP A 85 -0.81 0.30 0.58
CA ASP A 85 -0.63 -1.03 1.17
C ASP A 85 -0.49 -0.95 2.70
N ASN A 86 0.19 0.08 3.21
CA ASN A 86 0.30 0.31 4.66
C ASN A 86 -1.07 0.63 5.30
N ASP A 87 -1.95 1.35 4.60
CA ASP A 87 -3.26 1.76 5.13
C ASP A 87 -4.28 0.60 5.13
N ASP A 88 -4.26 -0.23 4.08
CA ASP A 88 -5.10 -1.44 3.99
C ASP A 88 -4.72 -2.48 5.06
N PHE A 89 -3.41 -2.62 5.34
CA PHE A 89 -2.94 -3.46 6.44
C PHE A 89 -3.46 -2.99 7.80
N ILE A 90 -3.41 -1.69 8.09
CA ILE A 90 -3.88 -1.13 9.36
C ILE A 90 -5.41 -1.30 9.50
N THR A 91 -6.15 -1.09 8.41
CA THR A 91 -7.62 -1.18 8.38
C THR A 91 -8.11 -2.63 8.53
N SER A 92 -7.44 -3.59 7.88
CA SER A 92 -7.77 -5.02 7.99
C SER A 92 -7.47 -5.61 9.37
N GLN A 93 -6.41 -5.15 10.05
CA GLN A 93 -6.08 -5.56 11.43
C GLN A 93 -7.08 -5.03 12.48
N GLN A 94 -7.63 -3.83 12.30
CA GLN A 94 -8.64 -3.28 13.23
C GLN A 94 -9.99 -4.01 13.14
N ASN A 95 -10.43 -4.41 11.94
CA ASN A 95 -11.70 -5.12 11.76
C ASN A 95 -11.73 -6.53 12.39
N SER A 96 -10.58 -7.18 12.56
CA SER A 96 -10.50 -8.49 13.23
C SER A 96 -10.56 -8.39 14.76
N GLN A 97 -10.05 -7.30 15.36
CA GLN A 97 -10.10 -7.06 16.80
C GLN A 97 -11.50 -6.61 17.27
N SER A 98 -12.21 -5.77 16.50
CA SER A 98 -13.54 -5.28 16.89
C SER A 98 -14.66 -6.33 16.82
N ARG A 99 -14.53 -7.39 16.01
CA ARG A 99 -15.52 -8.48 16.00
C ARG A 99 -15.44 -9.39 17.22
N MET A 100 -14.29 -9.44 17.90
CA MET A 100 -14.11 -10.26 19.10
C MET A 100 -14.69 -9.61 20.37
N THR A 101 -14.86 -8.28 20.39
CA THR A 101 -15.43 -7.55 21.55
C THR A 101 -16.95 -7.33 21.47
N ALA A 102 -17.57 -7.55 20.31
CA ALA A 102 -19.02 -7.38 20.10
C ALA A 102 -19.86 -8.64 20.43
N SER A 103 -19.28 -9.64 21.09
CA SER A 103 -20.01 -10.81 21.63
C SER A 103 -19.70 -10.99 23.11
N LEU A 104 -20.28 -10.14 23.95
CA LEU A 104 -20.53 -10.38 25.37
C LEU A 104 -21.92 -9.83 25.73
#